data_AF-A0A1J4TB23-F1
#
_entry.id   AF-A0A1J4TB23-F1
#
_cell.length_a   1.000
_cell.length_b   1.000
_cell.length_c   1.000
_cell.angle_alpha   90.00
_cell.angle_beta   90.00
_cell.angle_gamma   90.00
#
_symmetry.space_group_name_H-M   'P 1'
#
loop_
_entity.id
_entity.type
_entity.pdbx_description
1 polymer ?
#
loop_
_entity_poly.entity_id
_entity_poly.type
_entity_poly.pdbx_seq_one_letter_code
_entity_poly.pdbx_strand_id
1 'polypeptide(L)'
;MDNKYSIIGLITKGLVIFFAFLVTYMAITGGWLDDIEKFMELLIPILIFGILFLIKLKLAYNDSKLRKIGNNIRIVLYLDYFDKIKFDFIIYLTPIAIILIPKIMGSENSLANIIQALVVFLIMFFWEKYIFNKEE
;
A
#
# COMPACT_ATOMS: atom_id res chain seq x y z
N MET A 1 -29.75 13.88 2.98
CA MET A 1 -28.67 12.91 3.30
C MET A 1 -28.29 12.12 2.03
N ASP A 2 -28.50 12.71 0.84
CA ASP A 2 -28.68 11.94 -0.41
C ASP A 2 -27.48 11.98 -1.35
N ASN A 3 -26.53 12.91 -1.13
CA ASN A 3 -25.42 13.13 -2.05
C ASN A 3 -24.34 12.02 -1.96
N LYS A 4 -24.15 11.39 -0.79
CA LYS A 4 -23.16 10.32 -0.61
C LYS A 4 -23.53 9.02 -1.34
N TYR A 5 -24.81 8.65 -1.36
CA TYR A 5 -25.27 7.43 -2.03
C TYR A 5 -25.25 7.57 -3.56
N SER A 6 -25.45 8.78 -4.07
CA SER A 6 -25.31 9.09 -5.50
C SER A 6 -23.86 8.93 -5.99
N ILE A 7 -22.89 9.43 -5.22
CA ILE A 7 -21.45 9.32 -5.56
C ILE A 7 -20.98 7.87 -5.53
N ILE A 8 -21.35 7.09 -4.50
CA ILE A 8 -21.01 5.67 -4.41
C ILE A 8 -21.63 4.88 -5.57
N GLY A 9 -22.87 5.20 -5.97
CA GLY A 9 -23.55 4.62 -7.12
C GLY A 9 -22.87 4.95 -8.45
N LEU A 10 -22.31 6.16 -8.59
CA LEU A 10 -21.59 6.57 -9.78
C LEU A 10 -20.22 5.86 -9.89
N ILE A 11 -19.51 5.74 -8.76
CA ILE A 11 -18.23 5.01 -8.68
C ILE A 11 -18.42 3.53 -9.00
N THR A 12 -19.45 2.89 -8.42
CA THR A 12 -19.73 1.47 -8.67
C THR A 12 -20.12 1.20 -10.13
N LYS A 13 -20.95 2.05 -10.74
CA LYS A 13 -21.27 1.94 -12.18
C LYS A 13 -20.03 2.14 -13.05
N GLY A 14 -19.19 3.12 -12.72
CA GLY A 14 -17.93 3.36 -13.42
C GLY A 14 -16.99 2.14 -13.34
N LEU A 15 -16.87 1.53 -12.17
CA LEU A 15 -16.08 0.31 -11.97
C LEU A 15 -16.60 -0.87 -12.78
N VAL A 16 -17.92 -1.06 -12.84
CA VAL A 16 -18.54 -2.15 -13.64
C VAL A 16 -18.30 -1.93 -15.13
N ILE A 17 -18.46 -0.71 -15.63
CA ILE A 17 -18.19 -0.38 -17.04
C ILE A 17 -16.71 -0.58 -17.38
N PHE A 18 -15.81 -0.15 -16.49
CA PHE A 18 -14.38 -0.37 -16.63
C PHE A 18 -14.04 -1.86 -16.68
N PHE A 19 -14.61 -2.67 -15.78
CA PHE A 19 -14.41 -4.12 -15.78
C PHE A 19 -14.94 -4.78 -17.06
N ALA A 20 -16.13 -4.40 -17.52
CA ALA A 20 -16.71 -4.92 -18.75
C ALA A 20 -15.87 -4.56 -19.99
N PHE A 21 -15.37 -3.34 -20.06
CA PHE A 21 -14.44 -2.90 -21.10
C PHE A 21 -13.15 -3.70 -21.08
N LEU A 22 -12.56 -3.91 -19.90
CA LEU A 22 -11.32 -4.66 -19.71
C LEU A 22 -11.48 -6.12 -20.14
N VAL A 23 -12.60 -6.76 -19.77
CA VAL A 23 -12.94 -8.13 -20.19
C VAL A 23 -13.15 -8.22 -21.70
N THR A 24 -13.81 -7.25 -22.31
CA THR A 24 -14.09 -7.25 -23.75
C THR A 24 -12.83 -6.97 -24.56
N TYR A 25 -12.00 -6.03 -24.12
CA TYR A 25 -10.69 -5.76 -24.69
C TYR A 25 -9.80 -7.01 -24.65
N MET A 26 -9.76 -7.69 -23.48
CA MET A 26 -9.02 -8.94 -23.29
C MET A 26 -9.55 -10.12 -24.12
N ALA A 27 -10.86 -10.18 -24.37
CA ALA A 27 -11.45 -11.21 -25.22
C ALA A 27 -11.07 -11.04 -26.71
N ILE A 28 -10.81 -9.81 -27.16
CA ILE A 28 -10.47 -9.49 -28.55
C ILE A 28 -8.99 -9.75 -28.85
N THR A 29 -8.09 -9.49 -27.90
CA THR A 29 -6.64 -9.63 -28.09
C THR A 29 -6.12 -11.06 -28.01
N GLY A 30 -6.92 -12.03 -27.54
CA GLY A 30 -6.61 -13.46 -27.58
C GLY A 30 -5.47 -13.94 -26.66
N GLY A 31 -4.66 -13.04 -26.09
CA GLY A 31 -3.55 -13.29 -25.16
C GLY A 31 -3.93 -13.27 -23.68
N TRP A 32 -5.17 -13.64 -23.35
CA TRP A 32 -5.77 -13.48 -22.01
C TRP A 32 -4.97 -14.10 -20.87
N LEU A 33 -4.34 -15.26 -21.09
CA LEU A 33 -3.53 -15.92 -20.07
C LEU A 33 -2.24 -15.14 -19.79
N ASP A 34 -1.53 -14.70 -20.83
CA ASP A 34 -0.26 -13.98 -20.69
C ASP A 34 -0.45 -12.60 -20.02
N ASP A 35 -1.56 -11.92 -20.33
CA ASP A 35 -1.87 -10.62 -19.75
C ASP A 35 -2.37 -10.75 -18.30
N ILE A 36 -3.13 -11.80 -17.96
CA ILE A 36 -3.50 -12.12 -16.58
C ILE A 36 -2.26 -12.51 -15.77
N GLU A 37 -1.36 -13.29 -16.33
CA GLU A 37 -0.09 -13.68 -15.69
C GLU A 37 0.74 -12.44 -15.35
N LYS A 38 0.94 -11.53 -16.31
CA LYS A 38 1.65 -10.25 -16.09
C LYS A 38 0.96 -9.35 -15.06
N PHE A 39 -0.37 -9.37 -15.01
CA PHE A 39 -1.17 -8.62 -14.03
C PHE A 39 -1.06 -9.23 -12.62
N MET A 40 -1.09 -10.56 -12.52
CA MET A 40 -0.89 -11.29 -11.27
C MET A 40 0.52 -11.08 -10.71
N GLU A 41 1.55 -11.10 -11.56
CA GLU A 41 2.92 -10.75 -11.18
C GLU A 41 3.05 -9.33 -10.60
N LEU A 42 2.23 -8.39 -11.06
CA LEU A 42 2.15 -7.02 -10.51
C LEU A 42 1.41 -6.99 -9.17
N LEU A 43 0.33 -7.76 -9.05
CA LEU A 43 -0.49 -7.78 -7.85
C LEU A 43 0.21 -8.43 -6.65
N ILE A 44 1.02 -9.47 -6.88
CA ILE A 44 1.71 -10.19 -5.80
C ILE A 44 2.51 -9.26 -4.87
N PRO A 45 3.46 -8.43 -5.36
CA PRO A 45 4.21 -7.53 -4.49
C PRO A 45 3.31 -6.50 -3.81
N ILE A 46 2.32 -5.94 -4.53
CA ILE A 46 1.36 -4.98 -3.96
C ILE A 46 0.57 -5.62 -2.79
N LEU A 47 0.14 -6.87 -2.95
CA LEU A 47 -0.57 -7.61 -1.92
C LEU A 47 0.34 -7.90 -0.71
N ILE A 48 1.59 -8.30 -0.93
CA ILE A 48 2.55 -8.57 0.15
C ILE A 48 2.77 -7.29 0.98
N PHE A 49 3.07 -6.16 0.34
CA PHE A 49 3.27 -4.89 1.04
C PHE A 49 1.98 -4.37 1.68
N GLY A 50 0.84 -4.54 1.02
CA GLY A 50 -0.47 -4.17 1.57
C GLY A 50 -0.83 -4.96 2.83
N ILE A 51 -0.58 -6.27 2.84
CA ILE A 51 -0.81 -7.12 4.02
C ILE A 51 0.12 -6.71 5.16
N LEU A 52 1.41 -6.48 4.88
CA LEU A 52 2.36 -6.01 5.89
C LEU A 52 1.94 -4.67 6.50
N PHE A 53 1.45 -3.74 5.67
CA PHE A 53 0.90 -2.46 6.12
C PHE A 53 -0.32 -2.65 7.03
N LEU A 54 -1.26 -3.51 6.65
CA LEU A 54 -2.45 -3.79 7.47
C LEU A 54 -2.10 -4.45 8.82
N ILE A 55 -1.14 -5.37 8.83
CA ILE A 55 -0.66 -6.00 10.07
C ILE A 55 -0.06 -4.93 10.99
N LYS A 56 0.80 -4.06 10.46
CA LYS A 56 1.40 -2.97 11.25
C LYS A 56 0.34 -2.00 11.78
N LEU A 57 -0.63 -1.63 10.95
CA LEU A 57 -1.72 -0.73 11.34
C LEU A 57 -2.56 -1.34 12.48
N LYS A 58 -2.81 -2.65 12.43
CA LYS A 58 -3.51 -3.38 13.50
C LYS A 58 -2.69 -3.39 14.81
N LEU A 59 -1.38 -3.58 14.74
CA LEU A 59 -0.49 -3.53 15.91
C LEU A 59 -0.48 -2.13 16.53
N ALA A 60 -0.28 -1.09 15.72
CA ALA A 60 -0.28 0.30 16.17
C ALA A 60 -1.61 0.72 16.81
N TYR A 61 -2.75 0.26 16.26
CA TYR A 61 -4.06 0.51 16.86
C TYR A 61 -4.20 -0.14 18.24
N ASN A 62 -3.77 -1.39 18.40
CA ASN A 62 -3.81 -2.09 19.69
C ASN A 62 -2.91 -1.42 20.74
N ASP A 63 -1.70 -1.00 20.36
CA ASP A 63 -0.78 -0.33 21.28
C ASP A 63 -1.33 1.03 21.74
N SER A 64 -1.95 1.80 20.84
CA SER A 64 -2.60 3.07 21.20
C SER A 64 -3.80 2.87 22.15
N LYS A 65 -4.53 1.75 22.04
CA LYS A 65 -5.66 1.42 22.92
C LYS A 65 -5.19 1.04 24.32
N LEU A 66 -4.10 0.28 24.43
CA LEU A 66 -3.50 -0.08 25.72
C LEU A 66 -2.91 1.14 26.44
N ARG A 67 -2.31 2.08 25.70
CA ARG A 67 -1.79 3.36 26.23
C ARG A 67 -2.87 4.33 26.71
N LYS A 68 -4.11 4.23 26.23
CA LYS A 68 -5.25 5.02 26.76
C LYS A 68 -5.78 4.49 28.10
N ILE A 69 -5.51 3.22 28.41
CA ILE A 69 -5.98 2.56 29.64
C ILE A 69 -4.94 2.72 30.76
N GLY A 70 -3.65 2.63 30.44
CA GLY A 70 -2.56 3.02 31.35
C GLY A 70 -2.37 4.53 31.29
N ASN A 71 -2.77 5.26 32.33
CA ASN A 71 -2.81 6.73 32.41
C ASN A 71 -1.42 7.43 32.37
N ASN A 72 -0.52 6.99 31.49
CA ASN A 72 0.83 7.49 31.34
C ASN A 72 0.86 8.49 30.16
N ILE A 73 0.26 9.65 30.40
CA ILE A 73 0.30 10.82 29.51
C ILE A 73 1.65 11.52 29.70
N ARG A 74 2.73 10.81 29.44
CA ARG A 74 4.10 11.34 29.29
C ARG A 74 4.72 10.45 28.24
N ILE A 75 4.73 10.84 26.98
CA ILE A 75 5.66 11.83 26.45
C ILE A 75 4.97 12.73 25.43
N VAL A 76 5.20 14.03 25.57
CA VAL A 76 4.84 15.07 24.62
C VAL A 76 5.59 14.78 23.32
N LEU A 77 4.86 14.35 22.29
CA LEU A 77 5.40 14.26 20.96
C LEU A 77 4.70 15.26 20.06
N TYR A 78 5.46 16.28 19.65
CA TYR A 78 5.10 17.24 18.61
C TYR A 78 5.14 16.62 17.20
N LEU A 79 4.68 15.37 17.07
CA LEU A 79 4.44 14.71 15.80
C LEU A 79 2.98 14.30 15.81
N ASP A 80 2.19 15.00 15.00
CA ASP A 80 0.77 14.74 14.87
C ASP A 80 0.59 13.26 14.47
N TYR A 81 -0.39 12.54 15.02
CA TYR A 81 -0.64 11.14 14.64
C TYR A 81 -0.81 11.00 13.12
N PHE A 82 -1.27 12.07 12.47
CA PHE A 82 -1.33 12.22 11.02
C PHE A 82 0.03 12.14 10.32
N ASP A 83 1.08 12.71 10.90
CA ASP A 83 2.41 12.69 10.32
C ASP A 83 3.04 11.30 10.41
N LYS A 84 2.78 10.57 11.51
CA LYS A 84 3.15 9.14 11.60
C LYS A 84 2.46 8.30 10.53
N ILE A 85 1.16 8.52 10.30
CA ILE A 85 0.40 7.82 9.25
C ILE A 85 0.95 8.16 7.85
N LYS A 86 1.28 9.42 7.57
CA LYS A 86 1.90 9.81 6.29
C LYS A 86 3.26 9.13 6.12
N PHE A 87 4.08 9.10 7.17
CA PHE A 87 5.40 8.49 7.14
C PHE A 87 5.29 6.98 6.89
N ASP A 88 4.38 6.30 7.60
CA ASP A 88 4.06 4.90 7.36
C ASP A 88 3.63 4.69 5.91
N PHE A 89 2.70 5.50 5.40
CA PHE A 89 2.25 5.39 4.02
C PHE A 89 3.41 5.49 3.02
N ILE A 90 4.34 6.43 3.21
CA ILE A 90 5.53 6.57 2.37
C ILE A 90 6.40 5.31 2.42
N ILE A 91 6.66 4.76 3.62
CA ILE A 91 7.51 3.57 3.80
C ILE A 91 6.99 2.36 3.02
N TYR A 92 5.67 2.19 2.95
CA TYR A 92 5.08 1.08 2.20
C TYR A 92 4.85 1.41 0.72
N LEU A 93 4.61 2.67 0.38
CA LEU A 93 4.39 3.11 -1.01
C LEU A 93 5.68 3.14 -1.83
N THR A 94 6.80 3.56 -1.23
CA THR A 94 8.10 3.65 -1.91
C THR A 94 8.59 2.32 -2.52
N PRO A 95 8.63 1.18 -1.80
CA PRO A 95 9.05 -0.09 -2.41
C PRO A 95 8.07 -0.58 -3.49
N ILE A 96 6.76 -0.28 -3.34
CA ILE A 96 5.76 -0.54 -4.37
C ILE A 96 6.06 0.28 -5.63
N ALA A 97 6.41 1.56 -5.47
CA ALA A 97 6.79 2.44 -6.58
C ALA A 97 8.07 1.98 -7.29
N ILE A 98 9.08 1.49 -6.56
CA ILE A 98 10.32 0.93 -7.14
C ILE A 98 10.04 -0.27 -8.05
N ILE A 99 9.01 -1.06 -7.76
CA ILE A 99 8.62 -2.21 -8.60
C ILE A 99 7.70 -1.78 -9.75
N LEU A 100 6.82 -0.81 -9.53
CA LEU A 100 5.83 -0.36 -10.53
C LEU A 100 6.43 0.55 -11.60
N ILE A 101 7.29 1.50 -11.23
CA ILE A 101 7.83 2.51 -12.16
C ILE A 101 8.59 1.85 -13.33
N PRO A 102 9.54 0.92 -13.12
CA PRO A 102 10.24 0.26 -14.22
C PRO A 102 9.28 -0.48 -15.16
N LYS A 103 8.28 -1.18 -14.60
CA LYS A 103 7.29 -1.94 -15.37
C LYS A 103 6.38 -1.03 -16.23
N ILE A 104 6.05 0.18 -15.76
CA ILE A 104 5.31 1.19 -16.55
C ILE A 104 6.19 1.81 -17.65
N MET A 105 7.50 1.97 -17.40
CA MET A 105 8.45 2.50 -18.37
C MET A 105 8.89 1.47 -19.43
N GLY A 106 8.30 0.27 -19.43
CA GLY A 106 8.63 -0.80 -20.37
C GLY A 106 9.95 -1.50 -20.07
N SER A 107 10.54 -1.28 -18.89
CA SER A 107 11.69 -2.04 -18.42
C SER A 107 11.21 -3.34 -17.77
N GLU A 108 11.89 -4.45 -18.05
CA GLU A 108 11.64 -5.70 -17.35
C GLU A 108 11.94 -5.56 -15.86
N ASN A 109 11.12 -6.23 -15.05
CA ASN A 109 11.36 -6.35 -13.62
C ASN A 109 12.51 -7.32 -13.40
N SER A 110 13.73 -6.78 -13.40
CA SER A 110 14.91 -7.56 -13.03
C SER A 110 14.82 -7.98 -11.56
N LEU A 111 15.42 -9.12 -11.24
CA LEU A 111 15.56 -9.60 -9.87
C LEU A 111 16.26 -8.54 -8.98
N ALA A 112 17.13 -7.71 -9.57
CA ALA A 112 17.75 -6.57 -8.91
C ALA A 112 16.74 -5.52 -8.43
N ASN A 113 15.68 -5.23 -9.20
CA ASN A 113 14.64 -4.26 -8.80
C ASN A 113 13.86 -4.76 -7.57
N ILE A 114 13.59 -6.07 -7.51
CA ILE A 114 12.90 -6.70 -6.38
C ILE A 114 13.78 -6.66 -5.13
N ILE A 115 15.06 -7.02 -5.27
CA ILE A 115 16.03 -6.92 -4.16
C ILE A 115 16.17 -5.47 -3.70
N GLN A 116 16.27 -4.51 -4.63
CA GLN A 116 16.39 -3.10 -4.29
C GLN A 116 15.15 -2.58 -3.54
N ALA A 117 13.95 -2.94 -3.98
CA ALA A 117 12.71 -2.60 -3.28
C ALA A 117 12.69 -3.19 -1.85
N LEU A 118 13.14 -4.44 -1.69
CA LEU A 118 13.20 -5.11 -0.38
C LEU A 118 14.24 -4.46 0.54
N VAL A 119 15.42 -4.10 0.02
CA VAL A 119 16.46 -3.39 0.78
C VAL A 119 15.98 -2.01 1.21
N VAL A 120 15.35 -1.25 0.30
CA VAL A 120 14.79 0.06 0.60
C VAL A 120 13.70 -0.05 1.67
N PHE A 121 12.81 -1.03 1.56
CA PHE A 121 11.80 -1.30 2.58
C PHE A 121 12.45 -1.59 3.94
N LEU A 122 13.45 -2.47 4.01
CA LEU A 122 14.14 -2.80 5.27
C LEU A 122 14.82 -1.57 5.88
N ILE A 123 15.56 -0.79 5.08
CA ILE A 123 16.24 0.42 5.55
C ILE A 123 15.21 1.39 6.15
N MET A 124 14.12 1.66 5.44
CA MET A 124 13.09 2.58 5.92
C MET A 124 12.34 2.04 7.14
N PHE A 125 12.05 0.74 7.18
CA PHE A 125 11.41 0.09 8.32
C PHE A 125 12.29 0.16 9.58
N PHE A 126 13.59 -0.13 9.45
CA PHE A 126 14.53 0.00 10.57
C PHE A 126 14.76 1.45 10.97
N TRP A 127 14.79 2.37 10.01
CA TRP A 127 14.91 3.81 10.27
C TRP A 127 13.72 4.35 11.04
N GLU A 128 12.51 4.00 10.62
CA GLU A 128 11.27 4.35 11.30
C GLU A 128 11.23 3.73 12.70
N LYS A 129 11.56 2.45 12.83
CA LYS A 129 11.70 1.82 14.13
C LYS A 129 12.73 2.57 14.98
N TYR A 130 13.89 2.94 14.47
CA TYR A 130 14.91 3.63 15.26
C TYR A 130 14.49 5.04 15.71
N ILE A 131 13.79 5.79 14.86
CA ILE A 131 13.31 7.14 15.18
C ILE A 131 12.19 7.08 16.21
N PHE A 132 11.16 6.27 15.96
CA PHE A 132 9.95 6.27 16.77
C PHE A 132 10.03 5.34 18.00
N ASN A 133 10.98 4.40 18.06
CA ASN A 133 11.24 3.56 19.24
C ASN A 133 12.11 4.27 20.28
N LYS A 134 12.59 5.49 20.01
CA LYS A 134 13.19 6.38 21.04
C LYS A 134 12.14 7.21 21.79
N GLU A 135 10.89 7.14 21.36
CA GLU A 135 9.75 7.87 21.93
C GLU A 135 8.74 6.93 22.64
N GLU A 136 9.01 5.62 22.62
CA GLU A 136 8.39 4.61 23.48
C GLU A 136 9.18 4.41 24.78
#